data_AF-A0AAQ4CUS5-F1
#
_entry.id   AF-A0AAQ4CUS5-F1
#
_cell.length_a   1.000
_cell.length_b   1.000
_cell.length_c   1.000
_cell.angle_alpha   90.00
_cell.angle_beta   90.00
_cell.angle_gamma   90.00
#
_symmetry.space_group_name_H-M   'P 1'
#
loop_
_entity.id
_entity.type
_entity.pdbx_description
1 polymer ?
#
loop_
_entity_poly.entity_id
_entity_poly.type
_entity_poly.pdbx_seq_one_letter_code
_entity_poly.pdbx_strand_id
1 'polypeptide(L)'
;MKVKLFKIKNEDEFVSKLLETWPAYIPKPKVEIINDITCDEEPFIIVSEKEVKVNDCAGLWARPDPQDIVIKAIELNYAITEKSITRRTFITGRQVERFIRLPKVNESCLAPFGCSQCVFSCPSNAISVIEGKVKIDENKCTYCGLCSASCPIGAISLAYPTWNSITLMTKVIKKGKITVSCDASKADLLVPCLGVLGPEEIYSLYSFYDLDLICPNENCVNRKAALNAINIFNEVKEKMKIKPSTYLTGVKRADYTRVISSANISGKSSFDIHAYRVIMTEDCTLCGVCVRKCPTKAFNFSIKDSKLMINFNPSKCVGCNACVSLCEEDAIIVTREYDYSSLHEGYSYVTAEDEIVKCKRCGKPFDNKKKILRVASILNVNPEDLEYCNECKQVITAERILKTWKDKFGDVRRGYK
;
A
#
# COMPACT_ATOMS: atom_id res chain seq x y z
N MET A 1 -15.38 -14.93 -21.03
CA MET A 1 -16.72 -14.27 -21.15
C MET A 1 -16.95 -13.82 -22.59
N LYS A 2 -18.16 -13.95 -23.18
CA LYS A 2 -18.52 -13.30 -24.46
C LYS A 2 -19.32 -12.02 -24.16
N VAL A 3 -18.75 -10.85 -24.40
CA VAL A 3 -19.41 -9.56 -24.16
C VAL A 3 -19.60 -8.84 -25.50
N LYS A 4 -20.79 -8.25 -25.67
CA LYS A 4 -21.25 -7.57 -26.90
C LYS A 4 -21.45 -6.09 -26.58
N LEU A 5 -20.92 -5.20 -27.40
CA LEU A 5 -21.08 -3.75 -27.24
C LEU A 5 -21.58 -3.14 -28.56
N PHE A 6 -22.57 -2.26 -28.47
CA PHE A 6 -23.13 -1.50 -29.58
C PHE A 6 -22.80 -0.02 -29.42
N LYS A 7 -22.50 0.65 -30.54
CA LYS A 7 -22.39 2.12 -30.67
C LYS A 7 -21.21 2.76 -29.93
N ILE A 8 -20.02 2.69 -30.51
CA ILE A 8 -18.82 3.41 -30.04
C ILE A 8 -18.35 4.35 -31.14
N LYS A 9 -18.28 5.66 -30.87
CA LYS A 9 -17.89 6.68 -31.86
C LYS A 9 -16.44 6.57 -32.35
N ASN A 10 -15.58 5.88 -31.60
CA ASN A 10 -14.17 5.67 -31.90
C ASN A 10 -13.74 4.31 -31.32
N GLU A 11 -13.92 3.26 -32.11
CA GLU A 11 -13.75 1.86 -31.68
C GLU A 11 -12.31 1.58 -31.24
N ASP A 12 -11.32 2.07 -32.00
CA ASP A 12 -9.89 1.90 -31.68
C ASP A 12 -9.48 2.57 -30.37
N GLU A 13 -10.00 3.78 -30.11
CA GLU A 13 -9.76 4.50 -28.84
C GLU A 13 -10.38 3.74 -27.66
N PHE A 14 -11.57 3.18 -27.84
CA PHE A 14 -12.22 2.36 -26.82
C PHE A 14 -11.46 1.06 -26.57
N VAL A 15 -11.03 0.33 -27.60
CA VAL A 15 -10.22 -0.88 -27.45
C VAL A 15 -8.93 -0.56 -26.71
N SER A 16 -8.26 0.53 -27.07
CA SER A 16 -7.05 0.99 -26.40
C SER A 16 -7.30 1.28 -24.92
N LYS A 17 -8.36 2.03 -24.61
CA LYS A 17 -8.75 2.37 -23.23
C LYS A 17 -9.20 1.15 -22.42
N LEU A 18 -9.91 0.21 -23.04
CA LEU A 18 -10.34 -1.04 -22.44
C LEU A 18 -9.13 -1.90 -22.07
N LEU A 19 -8.15 -2.02 -22.98
CA LEU A 19 -6.92 -2.79 -22.75
C LEU A 19 -5.99 -2.12 -21.72
N GLU A 20 -5.92 -0.79 -21.71
CA GLU A 20 -5.15 -0.01 -20.72
C GLU A 20 -5.77 -0.13 -19.32
N THR A 21 -7.10 -0.10 -19.24
CA THR A 21 -7.83 -0.25 -17.98
C THR A 21 -8.10 -1.71 -17.61
N TRP A 22 -7.70 -2.68 -18.45
CA TRP A 22 -7.93 -4.10 -18.22
C TRP A 22 -7.14 -4.58 -17.01
N PRO A 23 -7.77 -5.26 -16.04
CA PRO A 23 -7.07 -5.69 -14.83
C PRO A 23 -5.92 -6.65 -15.15
N ALA A 24 -4.71 -6.34 -14.65
CA ALA A 24 -3.48 -7.08 -14.95
C ALA A 24 -3.49 -8.57 -14.54
N TYR A 25 -4.44 -8.98 -13.70
CA TYR A 25 -4.60 -10.36 -13.24
C TYR A 25 -5.64 -11.18 -14.04
N ILE A 26 -6.27 -10.58 -15.05
CA ILE A 26 -7.16 -11.25 -16.00
C ILE A 26 -6.40 -11.44 -17.32
N PRO A 27 -6.45 -12.64 -17.96
CA PRO A 27 -5.93 -12.81 -19.31
C PRO A 27 -6.49 -11.72 -20.21
N LYS A 28 -5.61 -11.02 -20.94
CA LYS A 28 -6.06 -9.97 -21.85
C LYS A 28 -7.09 -10.55 -22.82
N PRO A 29 -8.26 -9.92 -22.96
CA PRO A 29 -9.29 -10.44 -23.81
C PRO A 29 -8.83 -10.31 -25.25
N LYS A 30 -9.24 -11.23 -26.12
CA LYS A 30 -9.19 -10.96 -27.55
C LYS A 30 -10.38 -10.07 -27.87
N VAL A 31 -10.08 -8.90 -28.42
CA VAL A 31 -11.07 -7.95 -28.89
C VAL A 31 -11.02 -7.98 -30.40
N GLU A 32 -12.15 -8.30 -31.01
CA GLU A 32 -12.30 -8.35 -32.45
C GLU A 32 -13.40 -7.37 -32.85
N ILE A 33 -13.05 -6.44 -33.74
CA ILE A 33 -13.99 -5.51 -34.37
C ILE A 33 -14.53 -6.22 -35.60
N ILE A 34 -15.83 -6.49 -35.62
CA ILE A 34 -16.48 -7.17 -36.74
C ILE A 34 -17.28 -6.12 -37.51
N ASN A 35 -16.74 -5.73 -38.68
CA ASN A 35 -17.38 -4.77 -39.58
C ASN A 35 -18.24 -5.45 -40.65
N ASP A 36 -17.98 -6.73 -40.93
CA ASP A 36 -18.51 -7.45 -42.09
C ASP A 36 -19.90 -8.04 -41.84
N ILE A 37 -20.35 -8.05 -40.59
CA ILE A 37 -21.65 -8.56 -40.17
C ILE A 37 -22.39 -7.40 -39.52
N THR A 38 -23.42 -6.90 -40.21
CA THR A 38 -24.35 -5.91 -39.67
C THR A 38 -25.54 -6.63 -39.05
N CYS A 39 -25.84 -6.32 -37.79
CA CYS A 39 -27.04 -6.77 -37.11
C CYS A 39 -27.87 -5.52 -36.80
N ASP A 40 -29.13 -5.48 -37.24
CA ASP A 40 -29.95 -4.25 -37.23
C ASP A 40 -29.26 -3.06 -37.95
N GLU A 41 -28.55 -3.33 -39.05
CA GLU A 41 -27.83 -2.32 -39.86
C GLU A 41 -26.65 -1.60 -39.13
N GLU A 42 -26.22 -2.10 -37.97
CA GLU A 42 -25.13 -1.50 -37.18
C GLU A 42 -23.94 -2.48 -36.93
N PRO A 43 -22.69 -1.97 -36.84
CA PRO A 43 -21.51 -2.75 -36.44
C PRO A 43 -21.45 -3.00 -34.92
N PHE A 44 -20.73 -4.05 -34.49
CA PHE A 44 -20.60 -4.43 -33.08
C PHE A 44 -19.23 -5.02 -32.73
N ILE A 45 -18.88 -4.99 -31.43
CA ILE A 45 -17.61 -5.51 -30.92
C ILE A 45 -17.83 -6.77 -30.09
N ILE A 46 -16.99 -7.79 -30.30
CA ILE A 46 -16.95 -9.00 -29.49
C ILE A 46 -15.70 -9.02 -28.61
N VAL A 47 -15.93 -9.21 -27.31
CA VAL A 47 -14.88 -9.46 -26.33
C VAL A 47 -14.99 -10.91 -25.87
N SER A 48 -13.96 -11.72 -26.14
CA SER A 48 -13.94 -13.15 -25.81
C SER A 48 -12.55 -13.65 -25.44
N GLU A 49 -12.48 -14.72 -24.65
CA GLU A 49 -11.23 -15.44 -24.37
C GLU A 49 -10.80 -16.37 -25.52
N LYS A 50 -11.74 -16.70 -26.41
CA LYS A 50 -11.54 -17.53 -27.61
C LYS A 50 -12.11 -16.80 -28.83
N GLU A 51 -11.57 -17.10 -30.00
CA GLU A 51 -12.08 -16.61 -31.28
C GLU A 51 -13.54 -17.05 -31.48
N VAL A 52 -14.42 -16.14 -31.88
CA VAL A 52 -15.86 -16.40 -32.01
C VAL A 52 -16.29 -16.15 -33.45
N LYS A 53 -16.65 -17.21 -34.17
CA LYS A 53 -17.34 -17.07 -35.45
C LYS A 53 -18.80 -16.72 -35.22
N VAL A 54 -19.24 -15.59 -35.77
CA VAL A 54 -20.64 -15.16 -35.77
C VAL A 54 -21.21 -15.48 -37.15
N ASN A 55 -22.27 -16.28 -37.21
CA ASN A 55 -22.89 -16.68 -38.48
C ASN A 55 -24.30 -16.09 -38.67
N ASP A 56 -25.00 -15.72 -37.58
CA ASP A 56 -26.27 -14.99 -37.62
C ASP A 56 -26.47 -14.07 -36.40
N CYS A 57 -27.42 -13.15 -36.51
CA CYS A 57 -27.78 -12.20 -35.46
C CYS A 57 -28.82 -12.74 -34.45
N ALA A 58 -29.43 -13.91 -34.70
CA ALA A 58 -30.52 -14.46 -33.90
C ALA A 58 -30.06 -14.92 -32.50
N GLY A 59 -28.77 -15.23 -32.34
CA GLY A 59 -28.16 -15.49 -31.02
C GLY A 59 -27.77 -14.24 -30.23
N LEU A 60 -28.08 -13.02 -30.71
CA LEU A 60 -27.58 -11.75 -30.18
C LEU A 60 -28.53 -10.97 -29.26
N TRP A 61 -29.72 -11.50 -28.97
CA TRP A 61 -30.80 -10.80 -28.27
C TRP A 61 -30.58 -10.70 -26.74
N ALA A 62 -29.66 -9.83 -26.34
CA ALA A 62 -29.74 -9.07 -25.08
C ALA A 62 -28.92 -7.78 -25.28
N ARG A 63 -29.52 -6.63 -24.97
CA ARG A 63 -28.83 -5.33 -24.88
C ARG A 63 -28.51 -5.03 -23.40
N PRO A 64 -27.46 -5.60 -22.79
CA PRO A 64 -27.04 -5.13 -21.47
C PRO A 64 -26.38 -3.75 -21.63
N ASP A 65 -26.72 -2.82 -20.75
CA ASP A 65 -26.01 -1.54 -20.63
C ASP A 65 -24.50 -1.83 -20.39
N PRO A 66 -23.53 -1.05 -20.91
CA PRO A 66 -22.11 -1.16 -20.51
C PRO A 66 -21.91 -1.23 -18.99
N GLN A 67 -22.80 -0.61 -18.22
CA GLN A 67 -22.90 -0.70 -16.78
C GLN A 67 -23.29 -2.11 -16.31
N ASP A 68 -24.30 -2.71 -16.93
CA ASP A 68 -24.71 -4.10 -16.68
C ASP A 68 -23.61 -5.09 -17.09
N ILE A 69 -22.80 -4.78 -18.09
CA ILE A 69 -21.66 -5.60 -18.51
C ILE A 69 -20.57 -5.60 -17.44
N VAL A 70 -20.23 -4.42 -16.89
CA VAL A 70 -19.27 -4.31 -15.79
C VAL A 70 -19.81 -5.00 -14.54
N ILE A 71 -21.07 -4.73 -14.17
CA ILE A 71 -21.73 -5.39 -13.04
C ILE A 71 -21.80 -6.91 -13.25
N LYS A 72 -22.14 -7.41 -14.44
CA LYS A 72 -22.21 -8.85 -14.74
C LYS A 72 -20.85 -9.51 -14.78
N ALA A 73 -19.82 -8.84 -15.32
CA ALA A 73 -18.44 -9.33 -15.28
C ALA A 73 -17.92 -9.46 -13.84
N ILE A 74 -18.30 -8.51 -13.00
CA ILE A 74 -18.02 -8.48 -11.58
C ILE A 74 -18.81 -9.61 -10.90
N GLU A 75 -20.13 -9.70 -11.05
CA GLU A 75 -20.96 -10.80 -10.54
C GLU A 75 -20.46 -12.17 -10.99
N LEU A 76 -20.04 -12.36 -12.24
CA LEU A 76 -19.56 -13.66 -12.75
C LEU A 76 -18.17 -14.04 -12.21
N ASN A 77 -17.33 -13.07 -11.84
CA ASN A 77 -16.03 -13.31 -11.20
C ASN A 77 -16.11 -13.35 -9.66
N TYR A 78 -17.17 -12.80 -9.06
CA TYR A 78 -17.34 -12.68 -7.60
C TYR A 78 -18.54 -13.48 -7.05
N ALA A 79 -19.35 -14.09 -7.91
CA ALA A 79 -20.38 -15.02 -7.47
C ALA A 79 -19.69 -16.23 -6.85
N ILE A 80 -20.00 -16.44 -5.57
CA ILE A 80 -20.10 -17.80 -5.07
C ILE A 80 -21.22 -18.46 -5.91
N THR A 81 -20.85 -19.20 -6.96
CA THR A 81 -21.70 -20.31 -7.40
C THR A 81 -21.64 -21.30 -6.22
N GLU A 82 -22.68 -21.67 -5.48
CA GLU A 82 -24.11 -21.37 -5.50
C GLU A 82 -24.63 -21.30 -4.03
N LYS A 83 -25.79 -20.66 -3.84
CA LYS A 83 -26.55 -20.53 -2.59
C LYS A 83 -26.78 -21.89 -1.91
N SER A 84 -25.95 -22.23 -0.91
CA SER A 84 -26.15 -23.36 0.03
C SER A 84 -26.31 -24.75 -0.61
N ILE A 85 -25.86 -25.80 0.08
CA ILE A 85 -26.13 -27.17 -0.36
C ILE A 85 -27.63 -27.41 -0.19
N THR A 86 -28.38 -27.47 -1.28
CA THR A 86 -29.76 -27.96 -1.26
C THR A 86 -29.74 -29.46 -1.55
N ARG A 87 -30.72 -30.21 -1.06
CA ARG A 87 -30.89 -31.63 -1.44
C ARG A 87 -30.89 -31.82 -2.97
N ARG A 88 -31.37 -30.82 -3.71
CA ARG A 88 -31.45 -30.84 -5.18
C ARG A 88 -30.08 -30.73 -5.86
N THR A 89 -29.14 -29.94 -5.33
CA THR A 89 -27.78 -29.84 -5.88
C THR A 89 -26.92 -31.07 -5.60
N PHE A 90 -27.13 -31.73 -4.45
CA PHE A 90 -26.51 -33.03 -4.15
C PHE A 90 -27.00 -34.14 -5.09
N ILE A 91 -28.31 -34.23 -5.34
CA ILE A 91 -28.93 -35.28 -6.18
C ILE A 91 -28.57 -35.12 -7.66
N THR A 92 -28.37 -33.89 -8.15
CA THR A 92 -28.14 -33.61 -9.58
C THR A 92 -26.67 -33.65 -10.00
N GLY A 93 -25.73 -33.80 -9.06
CA GLY A 93 -24.30 -33.85 -9.36
C GLY A 93 -23.72 -32.56 -9.94
N ARG A 94 -24.42 -31.41 -9.82
CA ARG A 94 -23.89 -30.11 -10.25
C ARG A 94 -22.66 -29.77 -9.41
N GLN A 95 -21.49 -29.73 -10.05
CA GLN A 95 -20.26 -29.25 -9.44
C GLN A 95 -20.34 -27.73 -9.20
N VAL A 96 -19.91 -27.34 -8.01
CA VAL A 96 -19.88 -25.97 -7.53
C VAL A 96 -18.43 -25.47 -7.66
N GLU A 97 -18.11 -24.70 -8.69
CA GLU A 97 -16.78 -24.10 -8.85
C GLU A 97 -16.65 -22.84 -7.98
N ARG A 98 -16.27 -23.04 -6.71
CA ARG A 98 -15.78 -21.93 -5.89
C ARG A 98 -14.45 -21.48 -6.51
N PHE A 99 -14.44 -20.38 -7.26
CA PHE A 99 -13.21 -19.71 -7.71
C PHE A 99 -12.52 -19.01 -6.53
N ILE A 100 -12.23 -19.76 -5.48
CA ILE A 100 -11.47 -19.30 -4.35
C ILE A 100 -10.00 -19.46 -4.71
N ARG A 101 -9.35 -18.35 -5.05
CA ARG A 101 -7.89 -18.32 -5.19
C ARG A 101 -7.28 -17.84 -3.89
N LEU A 102 -6.24 -18.54 -3.44
CA LEU A 102 -5.42 -18.08 -2.34
C LEU A 102 -4.87 -16.68 -2.62
N PRO A 103 -4.72 -15.84 -1.58
CA PRO A 103 -4.06 -14.55 -1.74
C PRO A 103 -2.65 -14.75 -2.30
N LYS A 104 -2.30 -13.99 -3.34
CA LYS A 104 -0.97 -14.04 -3.95
C LYS A 104 -0.15 -12.84 -3.49
N VAL A 105 1.06 -13.13 -3.02
CA VAL A 105 2.04 -12.13 -2.59
C VAL A 105 3.01 -11.86 -3.73
N ASN A 106 3.16 -10.60 -4.12
CA ASN A 106 4.11 -10.18 -5.16
C ASN A 106 5.48 -9.77 -4.58
N GLU A 107 6.43 -9.46 -5.46
CA GLU A 107 7.82 -9.13 -5.12
C GLU A 107 7.98 -7.81 -4.36
N SER A 108 6.97 -6.93 -4.38
CA SER A 108 7.03 -5.68 -3.62
C SER A 108 6.96 -5.90 -2.11
N CYS A 109 6.60 -7.11 -1.65
CA CYS A 109 6.44 -7.45 -0.23
C CYS A 109 7.62 -7.01 0.64
N LEU A 110 7.33 -6.31 1.74
CA LEU A 110 8.34 -5.84 2.70
C LEU A 110 8.63 -6.82 3.84
N ALA A 111 8.10 -8.05 3.78
CA ALA A 111 8.40 -9.08 4.77
C ALA A 111 9.91 -9.41 4.91
N PRO A 112 10.75 -9.35 3.85
CA PRO A 112 12.20 -9.51 3.99
C PRO A 112 12.87 -8.44 4.86
N PHE A 113 12.20 -7.29 5.05
CA PHE A 113 12.68 -6.18 5.88
C PHE A 113 12.00 -6.13 7.26
N GLY A 114 11.26 -7.19 7.64
CA GLY A 114 10.64 -7.33 8.96
C GLY A 114 9.15 -6.97 9.05
N CYS A 115 8.47 -6.71 7.93
CA CYS A 115 7.03 -6.41 7.94
C CYS A 115 6.17 -7.66 8.20
N SER A 116 5.25 -7.59 9.16
CA SER A 116 4.35 -8.70 9.55
C SER A 116 2.88 -8.29 9.75
N GLN A 117 2.45 -7.15 9.19
CA GLN A 117 1.08 -6.62 9.36
C GLN A 117 -0.02 -7.64 9.00
N CYS A 118 0.16 -8.39 7.91
CA CYS A 118 -0.79 -9.41 7.48
C CYS A 118 -0.90 -10.62 8.42
N VAL A 119 0.13 -10.90 9.23
CA VAL A 119 0.09 -11.94 10.26
C VAL A 119 -0.83 -11.50 11.40
N PHE A 120 -0.64 -10.27 11.90
CA PHE A 120 -1.44 -9.73 12.99
C PHE A 120 -2.91 -9.48 12.62
N SER A 121 -3.18 -9.17 11.35
CA SER A 121 -4.56 -8.96 10.87
C SER A 121 -5.32 -10.25 10.57
N CYS A 122 -4.68 -11.43 10.60
CA CYS A 122 -5.31 -12.69 10.23
C CYS A 122 -6.08 -13.32 11.40
N PRO A 123 -7.42 -13.33 11.42
CA PRO A 123 -8.19 -13.86 12.55
C PRO A 123 -8.13 -15.38 12.66
N SER A 124 -7.82 -16.08 11.57
CA SER A 124 -7.68 -17.54 11.54
C SER A 124 -6.24 -18.03 11.72
N ASN A 125 -5.28 -17.12 11.97
CA ASN A 125 -3.85 -17.44 12.09
C ASN A 125 -3.32 -18.28 10.90
N ALA A 126 -3.81 -17.99 9.70
CA ALA A 126 -3.43 -18.68 8.47
C ALA A 126 -2.12 -18.16 7.86
N ILE A 127 -1.58 -17.05 8.35
CA ILE A 127 -0.43 -16.36 7.73
C ILE A 127 0.77 -16.42 8.65
N SER A 128 1.93 -16.74 8.09
CA SER A 128 3.23 -16.78 8.76
C SER A 128 4.32 -16.14 7.88
N VAL A 129 5.42 -15.69 8.49
CA VAL A 129 6.61 -15.23 7.77
C VAL A 129 7.75 -16.20 8.04
N ILE A 130 8.27 -16.84 6.99
CA ILE A 130 9.38 -17.80 7.05
C ILE A 130 10.48 -17.25 6.15
N GLU A 131 11.67 -17.00 6.69
CA GLU A 131 12.81 -16.47 5.92
C GLU A 131 12.47 -15.19 5.12
N GLY A 132 11.70 -14.28 5.73
CA GLY A 132 11.28 -13.05 5.07
C GLY A 132 10.21 -13.21 3.98
N LYS A 133 9.68 -14.42 3.76
CA LYS A 133 8.59 -14.68 2.81
C LYS A 133 7.29 -14.96 3.55
N VAL A 134 6.21 -14.33 3.08
CA VAL A 134 4.85 -14.57 3.59
C VAL A 134 4.36 -15.93 3.06
N LYS A 135 3.97 -16.83 3.97
CA LYS A 135 3.38 -18.13 3.68
C LYS A 135 1.96 -18.19 4.22
N ILE A 136 1.03 -18.64 3.39
CA ILE A 136 -0.40 -18.74 3.71
C ILE A 136 -0.78 -20.21 3.76
N ASP A 137 -1.32 -20.64 4.90
CA ASP A 137 -1.90 -21.97 5.11
C ASP A 137 -3.32 -22.00 4.51
N GLU A 138 -3.46 -22.74 3.42
CA GLU A 138 -4.73 -22.88 2.70
C GLU A 138 -5.84 -23.47 3.56
N ASN A 139 -5.52 -24.42 4.45
CA ASN A 139 -6.53 -25.10 5.27
C ASN A 139 -7.13 -24.20 6.34
N LYS A 140 -6.41 -23.15 6.73
CA LYS A 140 -6.85 -22.17 7.73
C LYS A 140 -7.37 -20.88 7.10
N CYS A 141 -7.09 -20.64 5.83
CA CYS A 141 -7.48 -19.40 5.17
C CYS A 141 -9.01 -19.38 4.96
N THR A 142 -9.67 -18.35 5.49
CA THR A 142 -11.11 -18.16 5.25
C THR A 142 -11.39 -17.26 4.04
N TYR A 143 -10.33 -16.84 3.32
CA TYR A 143 -10.42 -15.96 2.14
C TYR A 143 -11.12 -14.62 2.40
N CYS A 144 -11.08 -14.14 3.65
CA CYS A 144 -11.79 -12.91 4.08
C CYS A 144 -11.17 -11.62 3.55
N GLY A 145 -9.91 -11.67 3.09
CA GLY A 145 -9.23 -10.57 2.44
C GLY A 145 -8.58 -9.53 3.35
N LEU A 146 -8.67 -9.69 4.68
CA LEU A 146 -8.07 -8.76 5.65
C LEU A 146 -6.57 -8.52 5.42
N CYS A 147 -5.83 -9.55 5.01
CA CYS A 147 -4.40 -9.43 4.74
C CYS A 147 -4.09 -8.43 3.61
N SER A 148 -4.92 -8.38 2.56
CA SER A 148 -4.79 -7.40 1.48
C SER A 148 -5.12 -6.00 1.95
N ALA A 149 -6.18 -5.84 2.75
CA ALA A 149 -6.55 -4.54 3.31
C ALA A 149 -5.48 -3.99 4.26
N SER A 150 -4.88 -4.86 5.09
CA SER A 150 -3.80 -4.49 6.01
C SER A 150 -2.43 -4.30 5.35
N CYS A 151 -2.28 -4.60 4.05
CA CYS A 151 -1.00 -4.53 3.38
C CYS A 151 -0.70 -3.09 2.93
N PRO A 152 0.24 -2.39 3.57
CA PRO A 152 0.35 -0.94 3.39
C PRO A 152 0.99 -0.53 2.04
N ILE A 153 1.48 -1.51 1.27
CA ILE A 153 2.07 -1.33 -0.06
C ILE A 153 1.33 -2.10 -1.15
N GLY A 154 0.20 -2.75 -0.81
CA GLY A 154 -0.57 -3.53 -1.78
C GLY A 154 0.16 -4.76 -2.37
N ALA A 155 1.08 -5.38 -1.63
CA ALA A 155 1.81 -6.56 -2.09
C ALA A 155 0.96 -7.85 -2.11
N ILE A 156 -0.16 -7.87 -1.38
CA ILE A 156 -1.06 -9.02 -1.32
C ILE A 156 -2.24 -8.74 -2.24
N SER A 157 -2.43 -9.63 -3.21
CA SER A 157 -3.54 -9.61 -4.16
C SER A 157 -4.52 -10.73 -3.84
N LEU A 158 -5.81 -10.45 -3.92
CA LEU A 158 -6.89 -11.42 -3.82
C LEU A 158 -7.64 -11.52 -5.14
N ALA A 159 -8.35 -12.63 -5.36
CA ALA A 159 -9.36 -12.74 -6.41
C ALA A 159 -10.69 -12.03 -6.03
N TYR A 160 -10.58 -10.82 -5.48
CA TYR A 160 -11.68 -9.94 -5.11
C TYR A 160 -11.46 -8.56 -5.73
N PRO A 161 -12.49 -7.72 -5.89
CA PRO A 161 -12.34 -6.47 -6.60
C PRO A 161 -11.31 -5.60 -5.90
N THR A 162 -10.27 -5.23 -6.64
CA THR A 162 -9.28 -4.24 -6.18
C THR A 162 -9.97 -2.90 -5.94
N TRP A 163 -9.34 -2.00 -5.19
CA TRP A 163 -9.91 -0.67 -4.94
C TRP A 163 -10.27 0.09 -6.21
N ASN A 164 -9.44 -0.02 -7.25
CA ASN A 164 -9.75 0.55 -8.56
C ASN A 164 -11.07 0.00 -9.12
N SER A 165 -11.33 -1.29 -8.94
CA SER A 165 -12.58 -1.93 -9.35
C SER A 165 -13.76 -1.40 -8.52
N ILE A 166 -13.59 -1.21 -7.21
CA ILE A 166 -14.62 -0.64 -6.33
C ILE A 166 -14.93 0.82 -6.70
N THR A 167 -13.91 1.65 -6.91
CA THR A 167 -14.09 3.05 -7.36
C THR A 167 -14.68 3.17 -8.76
N LEU A 168 -14.39 2.23 -9.66
CA LEU A 168 -15.06 2.17 -10.96
C LEU A 168 -16.53 1.76 -10.81
N MET A 169 -16.84 0.79 -9.94
CA MET A 169 -18.22 0.43 -9.58
C MET A 169 -18.99 1.63 -9.02
N THR A 170 -18.36 2.48 -8.21
CA THR A 170 -19.01 3.67 -7.64
C THR A 170 -19.36 4.77 -8.65
N LYS A 171 -18.87 4.67 -9.89
CA LYS A 171 -19.24 5.60 -10.97
C LYS A 171 -20.38 5.04 -11.82
N VAL A 172 -20.61 3.75 -11.73
CA VAL A 172 -21.51 2.99 -12.58
C VAL A 172 -22.87 2.78 -11.91
N ILE A 173 -22.90 2.56 -10.59
CA ILE A 173 -24.15 2.33 -9.85
C ILE A 173 -24.92 3.66 -9.72
N LYS A 174 -26.04 3.79 -10.43
CA LYS A 174 -26.99 4.92 -10.35
C LYS A 174 -28.01 4.75 -9.21
N LYS A 175 -27.59 4.21 -8.06
CA LYS A 175 -28.44 4.11 -6.86
C LYS A 175 -28.00 5.17 -5.86
N GLY A 176 -28.95 5.78 -5.15
CA GLY A 176 -28.64 6.69 -4.05
C GLY A 176 -28.17 5.96 -2.78
N LYS A 177 -28.67 4.73 -2.56
CA LYS A 177 -28.33 3.86 -1.42
C LYS A 177 -27.82 2.51 -1.91
N ILE A 178 -26.78 1.98 -1.27
CA ILE A 178 -26.24 0.64 -1.53
C ILE A 178 -26.03 -0.14 -0.23
N THR A 179 -26.28 -1.44 -0.28
CA THR A 179 -26.03 -2.38 0.82
C THR A 179 -24.77 -3.20 0.52
N VAL A 180 -23.81 -3.22 1.45
CA VAL A 180 -22.59 -4.03 1.34
C VAL A 180 -22.67 -5.19 2.33
N SER A 181 -22.45 -6.41 1.87
CA SER A 181 -22.45 -7.60 2.72
C SER A 181 -21.61 -8.73 2.14
N CYS A 182 -21.31 -9.73 2.97
CA CYS A 182 -20.73 -11.00 2.51
C CYS A 182 -21.76 -12.07 2.14
N ASP A 183 -23.04 -11.77 2.31
CA ASP A 183 -24.15 -12.62 1.90
C ASP A 183 -24.79 -12.06 0.63
N ALA A 184 -24.70 -12.82 -0.46
CA ALA A 184 -25.24 -12.46 -1.76
C ALA A 184 -26.76 -12.24 -1.75
N SER A 185 -27.50 -12.77 -0.77
CA SER A 185 -28.95 -12.53 -0.65
C SER A 185 -29.29 -11.16 -0.04
N LYS A 186 -28.32 -10.50 0.59
CA LYS A 186 -28.50 -9.24 1.33
C LYS A 186 -27.61 -8.11 0.83
N ALA A 187 -26.86 -8.32 -0.26
CA ALA A 187 -25.86 -7.39 -0.77
C ALA A 187 -26.26 -6.79 -2.13
N ASP A 188 -26.20 -5.46 -2.25
CA ASP A 188 -26.04 -4.79 -3.55
C ASP A 188 -24.58 -4.86 -4.02
N LEU A 189 -23.63 -4.77 -3.07
CA LEU A 189 -22.19 -4.96 -3.29
C LEU A 189 -21.68 -6.13 -2.44
N LEU A 190 -21.34 -7.23 -3.11
CA LEU A 190 -20.83 -8.44 -2.46
C LEU A 190 -19.33 -8.32 -2.18
N VAL A 191 -18.94 -8.53 -0.91
CA VAL A 191 -17.53 -8.59 -0.48
C VAL A 191 -17.24 -9.91 0.25
N PRO A 192 -16.00 -10.42 0.29
CA PRO A 192 -15.69 -11.64 1.05
C PRO A 192 -15.97 -11.51 2.55
N CYS A 193 -15.73 -10.32 3.08
CA CYS A 193 -15.95 -9.94 4.47
C CYS A 193 -16.04 -8.42 4.52
N LEU A 194 -16.89 -7.87 5.38
CA LEU A 194 -16.89 -6.42 5.63
C LEU A 194 -15.56 -5.93 6.18
N GLY A 195 -14.80 -6.77 6.88
CA GLY A 195 -13.48 -6.43 7.39
C GLY A 195 -12.41 -6.20 6.30
N VAL A 196 -12.73 -6.45 5.02
CA VAL A 196 -11.87 -6.00 3.91
C VAL A 196 -11.97 -4.48 3.68
N LEU A 197 -13.05 -3.85 4.17
CA LEU A 197 -13.28 -2.43 4.08
C LEU A 197 -12.55 -1.74 5.24
N GLY A 198 -11.48 -1.03 4.93
CA GLY A 198 -10.84 -0.11 5.84
C GLY A 198 -11.57 1.24 5.91
N PRO A 199 -11.13 2.14 6.80
CA PRO A 199 -11.68 3.48 6.93
C PRO A 199 -11.80 4.24 5.61
N GLU A 200 -10.82 4.07 4.75
CA GLU A 200 -10.68 4.88 3.55
C GLU A 200 -11.66 4.44 2.46
N GLU A 201 -12.09 3.20 2.51
CA GLU A 201 -12.94 2.65 1.47
C GLU A 201 -14.40 2.71 1.86
N ILE A 202 -14.66 2.56 3.15
CA ILE A 202 -15.90 3.03 3.77
C ILE A 202 -16.12 4.51 3.43
N TYR A 203 -15.10 5.36 3.60
CA TYR A 203 -15.17 6.78 3.25
C TYR A 203 -15.47 7.00 1.76
N SER A 204 -14.75 6.29 0.88
CA SER A 204 -14.91 6.40 -0.57
C SER A 204 -16.34 6.05 -0.98
N LEU A 205 -16.83 4.89 -0.52
CA LEU A 205 -18.17 4.42 -0.80
C LEU A 205 -19.23 5.39 -0.22
N TYR A 206 -19.02 5.92 1.00
CA TYR A 206 -19.95 6.85 1.65
C TYR A 206 -20.05 8.21 0.95
N SER A 207 -18.96 8.62 0.31
CA SER A 207 -18.89 9.87 -0.45
C SER A 207 -19.79 9.83 -1.70
N PHE A 208 -19.98 8.65 -2.30
CA PHE A 208 -20.83 8.45 -3.48
C PHE A 208 -22.23 7.94 -3.14
N TYR A 209 -22.41 7.18 -2.05
CA TYR A 209 -23.65 6.49 -1.71
C TYR A 209 -24.10 6.71 -0.28
N ASP A 210 -25.39 6.58 -0.03
CA ASP A 210 -25.89 6.21 1.29
C ASP A 210 -25.58 4.71 1.52
N LEU A 211 -24.79 4.41 2.54
CA LEU A 211 -24.23 3.08 2.76
C LEU A 211 -24.97 2.34 3.87
N ASP A 212 -25.16 1.04 3.67
CA ASP A 212 -25.63 0.12 4.69
C ASP A 212 -24.68 -1.08 4.76
N LEU A 213 -24.01 -1.30 5.89
CA LEU A 213 -23.04 -2.38 6.08
C LEU A 213 -23.68 -3.48 6.93
N ILE A 214 -23.93 -4.65 6.34
CA ILE A 214 -24.66 -5.74 7.02
C ILE A 214 -23.75 -6.96 7.22
N CYS A 215 -23.50 -7.33 8.48
CA CYS A 215 -22.87 -8.60 8.86
C CYS A 215 -23.93 -9.60 9.34
N PRO A 216 -24.36 -10.58 8.52
CA PRO A 216 -25.54 -11.39 8.83
C PRO A 216 -25.28 -12.59 9.75
N ASN A 217 -24.02 -12.99 9.97
CA ASN A 217 -23.68 -14.20 10.73
C ASN A 217 -23.01 -13.86 12.07
N GLU A 218 -23.61 -14.33 13.17
CA GLU A 218 -23.14 -14.08 14.53
C GLU A 218 -21.98 -14.97 14.98
N ASN A 219 -21.87 -16.16 14.41
CA ASN A 219 -20.85 -17.14 14.78
C ASN A 219 -19.68 -17.18 13.79
N CYS A 220 -19.53 -16.15 12.96
CA CYS A 220 -18.47 -16.07 11.96
C CYS A 220 -17.10 -15.78 12.61
N VAL A 221 -16.08 -16.55 12.23
CA VAL A 221 -14.67 -16.33 12.66
C VAL A 221 -14.19 -14.89 12.35
N ASN A 222 -14.70 -14.28 11.27
CA ASN A 222 -14.36 -12.93 10.85
C ASN A 222 -15.27 -11.84 11.44
N ARG A 223 -16.21 -12.17 12.35
CA ARG A 223 -17.21 -11.22 12.85
C ARG A 223 -16.58 -10.00 13.51
N LYS A 224 -15.52 -10.17 14.31
CA LYS A 224 -14.82 -9.05 14.95
C LYS A 224 -14.31 -8.03 13.92
N ALA A 225 -13.77 -8.51 12.80
CA ALA A 225 -13.31 -7.66 11.71
C ALA A 225 -14.46 -6.92 11.01
N ALA A 226 -15.57 -7.62 10.78
CA ALA A 226 -16.77 -7.02 10.19
C ALA A 226 -17.39 -5.94 11.10
N LEU A 227 -17.45 -6.20 12.41
CA LEU A 227 -17.93 -5.23 13.39
C LEU A 227 -17.00 -4.00 13.47
N ASN A 228 -15.69 -4.20 13.34
CA ASN A 228 -14.75 -3.08 13.27
C ASN A 228 -15.07 -2.16 12.08
N ALA A 229 -15.30 -2.72 10.88
CA ALA A 229 -15.69 -1.95 9.71
C ALA A 229 -17.02 -1.19 9.92
N ILE A 230 -18.02 -1.82 10.57
CA ILE A 230 -19.29 -1.16 10.90
C ILE A 230 -19.09 0.00 11.89
N ASN A 231 -18.26 -0.19 12.91
CA ASN A 231 -17.93 0.86 13.88
C ASN A 231 -17.23 2.05 13.22
N ILE A 232 -16.24 1.77 12.37
CA ILE A 232 -15.55 2.78 11.57
C ILE A 232 -16.56 3.54 10.71
N PHE A 233 -17.49 2.86 10.05
CA PHE A 233 -18.53 3.51 9.25
C PHE A 233 -19.44 4.43 10.07
N ASN A 234 -19.91 3.97 11.24
CA ASN A 234 -20.74 4.79 12.12
C ASN A 234 -20.02 6.06 12.56
N GLU A 235 -18.73 5.93 12.90
CA GLU A 235 -17.92 7.06 13.31
C GLU A 235 -17.59 8.01 12.15
N VAL A 236 -17.32 7.48 10.94
CA VAL A 236 -17.20 8.30 9.72
C VAL A 236 -18.50 9.08 9.50
N LYS A 237 -19.65 8.42 9.61
CA LYS A 237 -20.97 9.05 9.45
C LYS A 237 -21.21 10.17 10.47
N GLU A 238 -20.76 10.00 11.72
CA GLU A 238 -20.90 11.00 12.78
C GLU A 238 -19.96 12.21 12.59
N LYS A 239 -18.68 11.97 12.27
CA LYS A 239 -17.68 13.03 12.17
C LYS A 239 -17.75 13.81 10.86
N MET A 240 -18.33 13.23 9.82
CA MET A 240 -18.30 13.77 8.47
C MET A 240 -19.55 14.59 8.16
N LYS A 241 -19.39 15.91 8.14
CA LYS A 241 -20.49 16.86 7.89
C LYS A 241 -20.78 17.07 6.39
N ILE A 242 -19.85 16.76 5.51
CA ILE A 242 -19.94 17.01 4.07
C ILE A 242 -19.40 15.79 3.31
N LYS A 243 -20.12 15.33 2.28
CA LYS A 243 -19.64 14.30 1.34
C LYS A 243 -18.67 14.93 0.32
N PRO A 244 -17.39 14.52 0.29
CA PRO A 244 -16.37 15.11 -0.55
C PRO A 244 -16.45 14.54 -1.95
N SER A 245 -16.27 15.43 -2.91
CA SER A 245 -16.02 15.12 -4.31
C SER A 245 -14.57 14.63 -4.45
N THR A 246 -14.29 13.38 -4.10
CA THR A 246 -12.93 12.83 -4.26
C THR A 246 -12.83 11.84 -5.41
N TYR A 247 -12.00 12.18 -6.39
CA TYR A 247 -11.51 11.29 -7.42
C TYR A 247 -10.36 10.48 -6.84
N LEU A 248 -10.63 9.27 -6.36
CA LEU A 248 -9.57 8.39 -5.87
C LEU A 248 -8.99 7.59 -7.04
N THR A 249 -7.68 7.72 -7.23
CA THR A 249 -6.90 6.96 -8.22
C THR A 249 -5.79 6.20 -7.50
N GLY A 250 -6.19 5.23 -6.68
CA GLY A 250 -5.32 4.11 -6.34
C GLY A 250 -4.81 4.02 -4.90
N VAL A 251 -4.04 2.95 -4.71
CA VAL A 251 -3.59 2.32 -3.45
C VAL A 251 -2.42 3.06 -2.79
N LYS A 252 -2.13 4.31 -3.18
CA LYS A 252 -0.94 5.03 -2.71
C LYS A 252 -1.25 5.76 -1.40
N ARG A 253 -0.33 5.69 -0.42
CA ARG A 253 -0.42 6.41 0.87
C ARG A 253 -0.83 7.89 0.73
N ALA A 254 -0.36 8.58 -0.30
CA ALA A 254 -0.70 9.98 -0.57
C ALA A 254 -2.20 10.21 -0.89
N ASP A 255 -2.86 9.28 -1.56
CA ASP A 255 -4.31 9.38 -1.87
C ASP A 255 -5.14 9.25 -0.59
N TYR A 256 -4.69 8.42 0.34
CA TYR A 256 -5.28 8.28 1.67
C TYR A 256 -5.14 9.55 2.52
N THR A 257 -3.94 10.16 2.51
CA THR A 257 -3.70 11.44 3.18
C THR A 257 -4.62 12.54 2.63
N ARG A 258 -4.88 12.52 1.32
CA ARG A 258 -5.79 13.47 0.65
C ARG A 258 -7.23 13.30 1.13
N VAL A 259 -7.70 12.06 1.26
CA VAL A 259 -9.03 11.72 1.81
C VAL A 259 -9.22 12.27 3.22
N ILE A 260 -8.25 12.01 4.11
CA ILE A 260 -8.30 12.49 5.50
C ILE A 260 -8.31 14.02 5.52
N SER A 261 -7.46 14.65 4.72
CA SER A 261 -7.40 16.11 4.60
C SER A 261 -8.71 16.70 4.06
N SER A 262 -9.32 16.09 3.04
CA SER A 262 -10.58 16.57 2.47
C SER A 262 -11.78 16.35 3.39
N ALA A 263 -11.70 15.38 4.29
CA ALA A 263 -12.72 15.10 5.27
C ALA A 263 -12.79 16.14 6.41
N ASN A 264 -11.78 17.03 6.53
CA ASN A 264 -11.64 17.98 7.63
C ASN A 264 -11.77 17.32 9.03
N ILE A 265 -11.33 16.07 9.15
CA ILE A 265 -11.34 15.34 10.42
C ILE A 265 -10.20 15.92 11.28
N SER A 266 -10.51 16.31 12.51
CA SER A 266 -9.54 16.89 13.46
C SER A 266 -9.48 16.08 14.76
N GLY A 267 -8.36 16.23 15.48
CA GLY A 267 -8.13 15.61 16.78
C GLY A 267 -7.37 14.29 16.71
N LYS A 268 -7.35 13.58 17.85
CA LYS A 268 -6.68 12.29 17.96
C LYS A 268 -7.34 11.26 17.05
N SER A 269 -6.49 10.48 16.39
CA SER A 269 -6.85 9.23 15.73
C SER A 269 -7.80 8.39 16.58
N SER A 270 -8.96 8.09 16.01
CA SER A 270 -9.90 7.10 16.54
C SER A 270 -10.14 5.95 15.56
N PHE A 271 -9.86 6.17 14.27
CA PHE A 271 -9.84 5.13 13.25
C PHE A 271 -8.53 4.34 13.32
N ASP A 272 -8.55 3.05 12.99
CA ASP A 272 -7.32 2.27 12.73
C ASP A 272 -6.78 2.61 11.33
N ILE A 273 -6.39 3.88 11.12
CA ILE A 273 -5.65 4.25 9.91
C ILE A 273 -4.20 3.86 10.16
N HIS A 274 -3.57 3.32 9.12
CA HIS A 274 -2.16 2.91 9.09
C HIS A 274 -1.23 4.15 9.10
N ALA A 275 -1.35 4.99 10.12
CA ALA A 275 -0.48 6.11 10.43
C ALA A 275 0.38 5.78 11.64
N TYR A 276 1.63 6.23 11.56
CA TYR A 276 2.66 5.83 12.48
C TYR A 276 3.44 7.05 12.93
N ARG A 277 3.75 7.10 14.22
CA ARG A 277 4.67 8.05 14.82
C ARG A 277 6.00 7.34 15.07
N VAL A 278 7.07 8.05 14.80
CA VAL A 278 8.43 7.61 15.09
C VAL A 278 8.97 8.45 16.22
N ILE A 279 9.49 7.79 17.24
CA ILE A 279 10.15 8.41 18.38
C ILE A 279 11.57 7.87 18.36
N MET A 280 12.56 8.78 18.38
CA MET A 280 13.96 8.40 18.53
C MET A 280 14.39 8.67 19.97
N THR A 281 15.08 7.71 20.59
CA THR A 281 15.61 7.85 21.96
C THR A 281 16.89 8.69 21.95
N GLU A 282 17.42 8.97 23.15
CA GLU A 282 18.67 9.69 23.31
C GLU A 282 19.87 8.96 22.69
N ASP A 283 19.79 7.63 22.58
CA ASP A 283 20.81 6.75 22.00
C ASP A 283 21.00 6.92 20.49
N CYS A 284 20.08 7.63 19.81
CA CYS A 284 20.19 7.87 18.37
C CYS A 284 21.45 8.71 18.04
N THR A 285 22.34 8.15 17.23
CA THR A 285 23.61 8.77 16.79
C THR A 285 23.50 9.57 15.48
N LEU A 286 22.29 9.73 14.95
CA LEU A 286 22.02 10.39 13.67
C LEU A 286 22.85 9.81 12.49
N CYS A 287 23.18 8.51 12.51
CA CYS A 287 23.97 7.84 11.46
C CYS A 287 23.28 7.83 10.07
N GLY A 288 21.97 8.06 10.04
CA GLY A 288 21.18 8.24 8.81
C GLY A 288 20.82 6.96 8.06
N VAL A 289 21.05 5.78 8.63
CA VAL A 289 20.65 4.51 7.98
C VAL A 289 19.13 4.49 7.74
N CYS A 290 18.34 4.90 8.72
CA CYS A 290 16.88 5.03 8.59
C CYS A 290 16.47 6.00 7.48
N VAL A 291 17.20 7.10 7.28
CA VAL A 291 16.95 8.07 6.21
C VAL A 291 17.25 7.46 4.84
N ARG A 292 18.40 6.79 4.69
CA ARG A 292 18.85 6.22 3.41
C ARG A 292 18.07 4.97 2.99
N LYS A 293 17.58 4.17 3.94
CA LYS A 293 16.93 2.88 3.69
C LYS A 293 15.41 2.93 3.75
N CYS A 294 14.81 4.09 4.05
CA CYS A 294 13.35 4.23 4.07
C CYS A 294 12.77 4.10 2.63
N PRO A 295 11.96 3.07 2.33
CA PRO A 295 11.46 2.82 0.98
C PRO A 295 10.51 3.93 0.49
N THR A 296 9.78 4.56 1.41
CA THR A 296 8.81 5.62 1.12
C THR A 296 9.37 7.03 1.30
N LYS A 297 10.66 7.15 1.66
CA LYS A 297 11.33 8.45 1.93
C LYS A 297 10.56 9.30 2.95
N ALA A 298 10.06 8.65 4.01
CA ALA A 298 9.37 9.32 5.11
C ALA A 298 10.32 10.16 5.98
N PHE A 299 11.61 9.84 5.96
CA PHE A 299 12.65 10.59 6.67
C PHE A 299 13.42 11.50 5.73
N ASN A 300 13.90 12.64 6.25
CA ASN A 300 14.86 13.51 5.57
C ASN A 300 15.82 14.16 6.58
N PHE A 301 16.94 14.67 6.07
CA PHE A 301 17.84 15.52 6.84
C PHE A 301 17.52 16.99 6.61
N SER A 302 17.62 17.80 7.66
CA SER A 302 17.71 19.25 7.54
C SER A 302 18.79 19.80 8.46
N ILE A 303 19.26 21.01 8.16
CA ILE A 303 20.22 21.74 8.98
C ILE A 303 19.59 23.07 9.34
N LYS A 304 19.57 23.40 10.63
CA LYS A 304 19.11 24.70 11.14
C LYS A 304 19.91 25.04 12.40
N ASP A 305 20.30 26.30 12.55
CA ASP A 305 20.97 26.80 13.76
C ASP A 305 22.21 25.96 14.18
N SER A 306 23.01 25.53 13.20
CA SER A 306 24.18 24.65 13.38
C SER A 306 23.88 23.26 13.98
N LYS A 307 22.61 22.83 13.95
CA LYS A 307 22.18 21.49 14.31
C LYS A 307 21.80 20.68 13.07
N LEU A 308 22.18 19.41 13.06
CA LEU A 308 21.70 18.40 12.12
C LEU A 308 20.43 17.78 12.70
N MET A 309 19.36 17.75 11.90
CA MET A 309 18.07 17.19 12.31
C MET A 309 17.63 16.09 11.35
N ILE A 310 17.01 15.05 11.91
CA ILE A 310 16.23 14.07 11.17
C ILE A 310 14.77 14.47 11.30
N ASN A 311 14.13 14.79 10.17
CA ASN A 311 12.69 15.03 10.14
C ASN A 311 11.97 13.80 9.64
N PHE A 312 10.77 13.59 10.17
CA PHE A 312 9.88 12.52 9.78
C PHE A 312 8.53 13.06 9.32
N ASN A 313 8.03 12.50 8.21
CA ASN A 313 6.74 12.81 7.63
C ASN A 313 5.78 11.60 7.81
N PRO A 314 4.80 11.68 8.72
CA PRO A 314 3.81 10.62 8.97
C PRO A 314 3.01 10.21 7.74
N SER A 315 2.72 11.16 6.84
CA SER A 315 1.91 10.89 5.64
C SER A 315 2.61 9.97 4.64
N LYS A 316 3.93 9.82 4.75
CA LYS A 316 4.73 8.93 3.89
C LYS A 316 5.06 7.60 4.56
N CYS A 317 4.89 7.49 5.87
CA CYS A 317 5.23 6.27 6.60
C CYS A 317 4.17 5.19 6.42
N VAL A 318 4.63 3.96 6.21
CA VAL A 318 3.81 2.75 6.02
C VAL A 318 3.94 1.75 7.18
N GLY A 319 4.75 2.07 8.20
CA GLY A 319 4.91 1.21 9.39
C GLY A 319 5.55 -0.15 9.08
N CYS A 320 6.48 -0.18 8.13
CA CYS A 320 7.22 -1.41 7.77
C CYS A 320 8.27 -1.82 8.81
N ASN A 321 8.58 -0.97 9.78
CA ASN A 321 9.61 -1.15 10.81
C ASN A 321 11.05 -1.40 10.31
N ALA A 322 11.33 -1.15 9.02
CA ALA A 322 12.68 -1.24 8.48
C ALA A 322 13.68 -0.30 9.19
N CYS A 323 13.22 0.86 9.67
CA CYS A 323 14.08 1.76 10.46
C CYS A 323 14.44 1.17 11.81
N VAL A 324 13.52 0.44 12.45
CA VAL A 324 13.75 -0.23 13.75
C VAL A 324 14.75 -1.36 13.56
N SER A 325 14.53 -2.23 12.58
CA SER A 325 15.40 -3.40 12.35
C SER A 325 16.81 -3.07 11.90
N LEU A 326 17.03 -1.89 11.31
CA LEU A 326 18.35 -1.44 10.84
C LEU A 326 19.09 -0.54 11.85
N CYS A 327 18.50 -0.24 13.02
CA CYS A 327 19.11 0.63 14.00
C CYS A 327 20.00 -0.18 14.95
N GLU A 328 21.31 -0.04 14.82
CA GLU A 328 22.29 -0.72 15.70
C GLU A 328 22.28 -0.22 17.15
N GLU A 329 21.70 0.95 17.40
CA GLU A 329 21.58 1.54 18.75
C GLU A 329 20.20 1.26 19.38
N ASP A 330 19.32 0.49 18.70
CA ASP A 330 17.94 0.23 19.10
C ASP A 330 17.12 1.50 19.45
N ALA A 331 17.53 2.65 18.89
CA ALA A 331 17.05 3.96 19.29
C ALA A 331 15.74 4.39 18.64
N ILE A 332 15.04 3.51 17.91
CA ILE A 332 13.87 3.87 17.09
C ILE A 332 12.64 3.09 17.55
N ILE A 333 11.63 3.83 17.99
CA ILE A 333 10.33 3.30 18.40
C ILE A 333 9.27 3.76 17.39
N VAL A 334 8.47 2.83 16.89
CA VAL A 334 7.34 3.11 15.99
C VAL A 334 6.03 2.82 16.73
N THR A 335 5.19 3.84 16.90
CA THR A 335 3.88 3.72 17.55
C THR A 335 2.74 4.05 16.58
N ARG A 336 1.54 3.54 16.86
CA ARG A 336 0.31 3.84 16.09
C ARG A 336 -0.47 5.03 16.67
N GLU A 337 0.22 6.06 17.13
CA GLU A 337 -0.41 7.27 17.67
C GLU A 337 -0.25 8.43 16.71
N TYR A 338 -1.34 9.11 16.36
CA TYR A 338 -1.29 10.26 15.45
C TYR A 338 -2.48 11.20 15.64
N ASP A 339 -2.29 12.44 15.20
CA ASP A 339 -3.32 13.45 15.07
C ASP A 339 -3.64 13.62 13.58
N TYR A 340 -4.91 13.72 13.22
CA TYR A 340 -5.30 13.93 11.81
C TYR A 340 -4.68 15.19 11.21
N SER A 341 -4.47 16.23 12.02
CA SER A 341 -3.79 17.47 11.60
C SER A 341 -2.33 17.26 11.18
N SER A 342 -1.70 16.16 11.60
CA SER A 342 -0.33 15.79 11.21
C SER A 342 -0.25 14.89 9.96
N LEU A 343 -1.39 14.51 9.39
CA LEU A 343 -1.48 13.67 8.19
C LEU A 343 -1.72 14.51 6.94
N HIS A 344 -0.73 15.31 6.55
CA HIS A 344 -0.68 15.98 5.24
C HIS A 344 0.75 16.04 4.71
N GLU A 345 0.92 16.14 3.39
CA GLU A 345 2.25 16.05 2.74
C GLU A 345 3.23 17.11 3.24
N GLY A 346 2.74 18.31 3.56
CA GLY A 346 3.55 19.41 4.09
C GLY A 346 3.98 19.28 5.56
N TYR A 347 3.46 18.31 6.31
CA TYR A 347 3.79 18.16 7.72
C TYR A 347 5.06 17.32 7.92
N SER A 348 5.97 17.78 8.76
CA SER A 348 7.09 16.98 9.26
C SER A 348 7.47 17.49 10.65
N TYR A 349 7.95 16.60 11.50
CA TYR A 349 8.51 16.96 12.80
C TYR A 349 9.91 16.37 12.97
N VAL A 350 10.70 17.03 13.82
CA VAL A 350 12.05 16.59 14.17
C VAL A 350 11.95 15.39 15.10
N THR A 351 12.56 14.27 14.72
CA THR A 351 12.62 13.05 15.55
C THR A 351 13.92 12.93 16.34
N ALA A 352 15.01 13.46 15.78
CA ALA A 352 16.31 13.53 16.44
C ALA A 352 17.07 14.75 15.93
N GLU A 353 17.84 15.37 16.80
CA GLU A 353 18.73 16.48 16.47
C GLU A 353 20.05 16.35 17.22
N ASP A 354 21.11 16.91 16.65
CA ASP A 354 22.42 17.00 17.29
C ASP A 354 23.30 18.12 16.72
N GLU A 355 24.32 18.51 17.48
CA GLU A 355 25.26 19.57 17.09
C GLU A 355 26.19 19.12 15.96
N ILE A 356 26.37 20.00 14.97
CA ILE A 356 27.31 19.76 13.87
C ILE A 356 28.74 20.01 14.36
N VAL A 357 29.61 19.03 14.13
CA VAL A 357 31.05 19.14 14.38
C VAL A 357 31.75 19.61 13.11
N LYS A 358 32.60 20.63 13.27
CA LYS A 358 33.46 21.18 12.22
C LYS A 358 34.88 20.62 12.35
N CYS A 359 35.54 20.42 11.22
CA CYS A 359 36.92 19.92 11.23
C CYS A 359 37.87 20.96 11.85
N LYS A 360 38.68 20.57 12.84
CA LYS A 360 39.70 21.43 13.49
C LYS A 360 40.73 21.99 12.51
N ARG A 361 41.01 21.32 11.38
CA ARG A 361 41.99 21.75 10.36
C ARG A 361 41.40 22.68 9.30
N CYS A 362 40.29 22.28 8.65
CA CYS A 362 39.76 23.01 7.49
C CYS A 362 38.45 23.77 7.78
N GLY A 363 37.86 23.65 8.96
CA GLY A 363 36.64 24.32 9.37
C GLY A 363 35.34 23.81 8.73
N LYS A 364 35.42 22.87 7.76
CA LYS A 364 34.25 22.31 7.09
C LYS A 364 33.38 21.49 8.07
N PRO A 365 32.05 21.61 8.06
CA PRO A 365 31.15 20.70 8.78
C PRO A 365 31.26 19.29 8.18
N PHE A 366 31.37 18.25 9.01
CA PHE A 366 31.56 16.90 8.47
C PHE A 366 30.84 15.77 9.22
N ASP A 367 30.49 15.97 10.49
CA ASP A 367 29.78 14.95 11.28
C ASP A 367 28.95 15.60 12.40
N ASN A 368 28.33 14.79 13.25
CA ASN A 368 27.62 15.22 14.46
C ASN A 368 28.30 14.71 15.75
N LYS A 369 28.03 15.39 16.86
CA LYS A 369 28.69 15.16 18.16
C LYS A 369 28.41 13.77 18.73
N LYS A 370 27.16 13.30 18.72
CA LYS A 370 26.76 11.97 19.20
C LYS A 370 27.48 10.86 18.44
N LYS A 371 27.61 10.99 17.13
CA LYS A 371 28.36 10.05 16.30
C LYS A 371 29.85 10.05 16.62
N ILE A 372 30.46 11.23 16.82
CA ILE A 372 31.86 11.33 17.26
C ILE A 372 32.06 10.66 18.63
N LEU A 373 31.18 10.93 19.60
CA LEU A 373 31.23 10.32 20.94
C LEU A 373 31.07 8.79 20.87
N ARG A 374 30.16 8.29 20.03
CA ARG A 374 29.96 6.85 19.83
C ARG A 374 31.22 6.18 19.26
N VAL A 375 31.81 6.76 18.22
CA VAL A 375 33.03 6.23 17.59
C VAL A 375 34.21 6.30 18.56
N ALA A 376 34.33 7.38 19.32
CA ALA A 376 35.36 7.54 20.36
C ALA A 376 35.26 6.43 21.42
N SER A 377 34.04 6.13 21.86
CA SER A 377 33.77 5.03 22.80
C SER A 377 34.16 3.66 22.22
N ILE A 378 33.83 3.38 20.95
CA ILE A 378 34.17 2.10 20.29
C ILE A 378 35.69 1.95 20.15
N LEU A 379 36.39 3.02 19.79
CA LEU A 379 37.84 3.01 19.58
C LEU A 379 38.66 3.20 20.86
N ASN A 380 38.01 3.54 21.98
CA ASN A 380 38.64 3.92 23.25
C ASN A 380 39.69 5.04 23.08
N VAL A 381 39.30 6.11 22.39
CA VAL A 381 40.13 7.31 22.14
C VAL A 381 39.43 8.58 22.62
N ASN A 382 40.18 9.68 22.76
CA ASN A 382 39.56 10.96 23.09
C ASN A 382 38.71 11.47 21.92
N PRO A 383 37.47 11.94 22.14
CA PRO A 383 36.60 12.45 21.08
C PRO A 383 37.22 13.58 20.25
N GLU A 384 38.01 14.43 20.90
CA GLU A 384 38.71 15.55 20.28
C GLU A 384 39.70 15.14 19.17
N ASP A 385 40.25 13.93 19.25
CA ASP A 385 41.17 13.38 18.26
C ASP A 385 40.44 12.98 16.97
N LEU A 386 39.11 12.85 17.01
CA LEU A 386 38.27 12.44 15.89
C LEU A 386 37.68 13.61 15.10
N GLU A 387 37.85 14.86 15.57
CA GLU A 387 37.31 16.10 14.98
C GLU A 387 38.03 16.56 13.70
N TYR A 388 38.41 15.61 12.85
CA TYR A 388 39.02 15.84 11.55
C TYR A 388 38.19 15.15 10.46
N CYS A 389 37.86 15.89 9.40
CA CYS A 389 37.17 15.30 8.24
C CYS A 389 38.08 14.27 7.54
N ASN A 390 37.48 13.38 6.74
CA ASN A 390 38.19 12.29 6.07
C ASN A 390 39.37 12.79 5.21
N GLU A 391 39.17 13.88 4.45
CA GLU A 391 40.21 14.52 3.64
C GLU A 391 41.40 14.97 4.51
N CYS A 392 41.12 15.67 5.62
CA CYS A 392 42.17 16.17 6.51
C CYS A 392 42.89 15.03 7.25
N LYS A 393 42.18 13.95 7.62
CA LYS A 393 42.80 12.76 8.23
C LYS A 393 43.83 12.13 7.30
N GLN A 394 43.53 12.02 6.01
CA GLN A 394 44.46 11.50 5.01
C GLN A 394 45.72 12.37 4.91
N VAL A 395 45.56 13.70 4.86
CA VAL A 395 46.70 14.63 4.77
C VAL A 395 47.57 14.58 6.03
N ILE A 396 46.96 14.62 7.22
CA ILE A 396 47.70 14.54 8.50
C ILE A 396 48.48 13.22 8.59
N THR A 397 47.87 12.12 8.14
CA THR A 397 48.51 10.80 8.14
C THR A 397 49.71 10.78 7.18
N ALA A 398 49.55 11.34 5.97
CA ALA A 398 50.64 11.46 5.00
C ALA A 398 51.79 12.33 5.53
N GLU A 399 51.49 13.48 6.13
CA GLU A 399 52.47 14.37 6.77
C GLU A 399 53.23 13.65 7.89
N ARG A 400 52.53 12.88 8.72
CA ARG A 400 53.15 12.08 9.79
C ARG A 400 54.05 10.97 9.26
N ILE A 401 53.63 10.26 8.20
CA ILE A 401 54.45 9.24 7.55
C ILE A 401 55.72 9.86 6.97
N LEU A 402 55.60 10.97 6.23
CA LEU A 402 56.74 11.66 5.63
C LEU A 402 57.71 12.18 6.68
N LYS A 403 57.20 12.75 7.78
CA LYS A 403 58.04 13.19 8.91
C LYS A 403 58.79 12.02 9.53
N THR A 404 58.08 10.93 9.85
CA THR A 404 58.69 9.72 10.42
C THR A 404 59.75 9.11 9.49
N TRP A 405 59.50 9.17 8.18
CA TRP A 405 60.45 8.71 7.17
C TRP A 405 61.69 9.61 7.13
N LYS A 406 61.52 10.94 7.10
CA LYS A 406 62.61 11.91 7.14
C LYS A 406 63.46 11.78 8.42
N ASP A 407 62.82 11.56 9.57
CA ASP A 407 63.49 11.37 10.85
C ASP A 407 64.33 10.07 10.88
N LYS A 408 63.86 9.00 10.21
CA LYS A 408 64.56 7.70 10.18
C LYS A 408 65.61 7.57 9.08
N PHE A 409 65.36 8.15 7.91
CA PHE A 409 66.14 7.91 6.69
C PHE A 409 66.81 9.16 6.13
N GLY A 410 66.60 10.33 6.75
CA GLY A 410 67.09 11.62 6.28
C GLY A 410 66.26 12.19 5.13
N ASP A 411 66.71 13.32 4.58
CA ASP A 411 66.04 13.92 3.42
C ASP A 411 66.17 13.05 2.17
N VAL A 412 65.06 12.91 1.42
CA VAL A 412 65.09 12.30 0.09
C VAL A 412 66.04 13.13 -0.77
N ARG A 413 67.27 12.66 -1.00
CA ARG A 413 68.14 13.25 -2.03
C ARG A 413 67.43 13.03 -3.36
N ARG A 414 66.77 14.06 -3.89
CA ARG A 414 66.39 14.09 -5.31
C ARG A 414 67.70 14.04 -6.10
N GLY A 415 68.06 12.84 -6.55
CA GLY A 415 69.13 12.66 -7.51
C GLY A 415 68.73 13.34 -8.80
N TYR A 416 69.09 14.61 -8.95
CA TYR A 416 69.23 15.21 -10.27
C TYR A 416 70.46 14.54 -10.90
N LYS A 417 70.21 13.64 -11.85
CA LYS A 417 71.17 13.26 -12.88
C LYS A 417 70.65 13.77 -14.21
#